data_AF-A0A929H949-F1
#
_entry.id   AF-A0A929H949-F1
#
_cell.length_a   1.000
_cell.length_b   1.000
_cell.length_c   1.000
_cell.angle_alpha   90.00
_cell.angle_beta   90.00
_cell.angle_gamma   90.00
#
_symmetry.space_group_name_H-M   'P 1'
#
loop_
_entity.id
_entity.type
_entity.pdbx_description
1 polymer ?
#
loop_
_entity_poly.entity_id
_entity_poly.type
_entity_poly.pdbx_seq_one_letter_code
_entity_poly.pdbx_strand_id
1 'polypeptide(L)'
;MIPDSVIDQITEAIGRVLPQGMAQDARQQLNAVLASRLEQLGLVSREEFDVQQAVLERLRERLTTLEAEFAELQQTQEHKQD
;
A
#
# COMPACT_ATOMS: atom_id res chain seq x y z
N MET A 1 -1.83 -1.71 -7.56
CA MET A 1 -2.73 -0.82 -6.81
C MET A 1 -4.04 -0.73 -7.56
N ILE A 2 -5.17 -0.84 -6.85
CA ILE A 2 -6.51 -0.74 -7.43
C ILE A 2 -7.20 0.47 -6.81
N PRO A 3 -7.78 1.39 -7.60
CA PRO A 3 -8.60 2.46 -7.05
C PRO A 3 -9.93 1.89 -6.55
N ASP A 4 -10.44 2.42 -5.44
CA ASP A 4 -11.71 1.95 -4.84
C ASP A 4 -12.87 2.01 -5.85
N SER A 5 -12.86 3.02 -6.72
CA SER A 5 -13.82 3.16 -7.82
C SER A 5 -13.91 1.95 -8.76
N VAL A 6 -12.84 1.16 -8.92
CA VAL A 6 -12.84 -0.06 -9.75
C VAL A 6 -13.56 -1.19 -9.05
N ILE A 7 -13.38 -1.32 -7.73
CA ILE A 7 -14.13 -2.28 -6.91
C ILE A 7 -15.61 -1.92 -6.97
N ASP A 8 -15.95 -0.64 -6.75
CA ASP A 8 -17.33 -0.15 -6.80
C ASP A 8 -18.02 -0.41 -8.15
N GLN A 9 -17.31 -0.15 -9.26
CA GLN A 9 -17.82 -0.43 -10.61
C GLN A 9 -18.10 -1.93 -10.84
N ILE A 10 -17.23 -2.81 -10.33
CA ILE A 10 -17.42 -4.26 -10.40
C ILE A 10 -18.61 -4.68 -9.55
N THR A 11 -18.73 -4.16 -8.32
CA THR A 11 -19.86 -4.40 -7.41
C THR A 11 -21.18 -3.96 -8.05
N GLU A 12 -21.20 -2.79 -8.67
CA GLU A 12 -22.37 -2.23 -9.32
C GLU A 12 -22.77 -3.08 -10.54
N ALA A 13 -21.80 -3.46 -11.38
CA ALA A 13 -22.04 -4.31 -12.55
C ALA A 13 -22.61 -5.68 -12.15
N ILE A 14 -22.06 -6.33 -11.13
CA ILE A 14 -22.59 -7.60 -10.60
C ILE A 14 -23.97 -7.39 -9.96
N GLY A 15 -24.13 -6.27 -9.27
CA GLY A 15 -25.39 -5.85 -8.66
C GLY A 15 -26.55 -5.62 -9.62
N ARG A 16 -26.29 -5.38 -10.92
CA ARG A 16 -27.33 -5.27 -11.96
C ARG A 16 -27.79 -6.62 -12.50
N VAL A 17 -26.98 -7.67 -12.31
CA VAL A 17 -27.28 -9.04 -12.79
C VAL A 17 -28.03 -9.85 -11.72
N LEU A 18 -27.94 -9.46 -10.44
CA LEU A 18 -28.65 -10.09 -9.33
C LEU A 18 -30.15 -9.69 -9.27
N PRO A 19 -31.07 -10.64 -8.99
CA PRO A 19 -32.50 -10.34 -8.85
C PRO A 19 -32.78 -9.42 -7.65
N GLN A 20 -33.73 -8.49 -7.83
CA GLN A 20 -34.08 -7.50 -6.82
C GLN A 20 -34.66 -8.20 -5.57
N GLY A 21 -34.01 -7.98 -4.42
CA GLY A 21 -34.39 -8.57 -3.12
C GLY A 21 -33.25 -9.30 -2.39
N MET A 22 -32.26 -9.82 -3.11
CA MET A 22 -31.04 -10.45 -2.52
C MET A 22 -29.76 -9.61 -2.71
N ALA A 23 -29.90 -8.41 -3.27
CA ALA A 23 -28.79 -7.67 -3.82
C ALA A 23 -27.83 -7.10 -2.75
N GLN A 24 -28.31 -6.73 -1.57
CA GLN A 24 -27.46 -6.05 -0.58
C GLN A 24 -26.50 -7.01 0.13
N ASP A 25 -27.02 -8.11 0.68
CA ASP A 25 -26.19 -9.12 1.35
C ASP A 25 -25.25 -9.81 0.35
N ALA A 26 -25.75 -10.14 -0.85
CA ALA A 26 -24.92 -10.72 -1.90
C ALA A 26 -23.80 -9.77 -2.36
N ARG A 27 -24.07 -8.46 -2.47
CA ARG A 27 -23.04 -7.46 -2.79
C ARG A 27 -21.96 -7.40 -1.73
N GLN A 28 -22.34 -7.41 -0.45
CA GLN A 28 -21.38 -7.35 0.64
C GLN A 28 -20.50 -8.61 0.69
N GLN A 29 -21.09 -9.79 0.48
CA GLN A 29 -20.36 -11.05 0.37
C GLN A 29 -19.41 -11.05 -0.83
N LEU A 30 -19.86 -10.55 -1.99
CA LEU A 30 -19.04 -10.45 -3.20
C LEU A 30 -17.87 -9.49 -3.04
N ASN A 31 -18.08 -8.32 -2.41
CA ASN A 31 -17.02 -7.36 -2.14
C ASN A 31 -15.95 -7.96 -1.24
N ALA A 32 -16.34 -8.67 -0.19
CA ALA A 32 -15.40 -9.35 0.70
C ALA A 32 -14.58 -10.43 -0.04
N VAL A 33 -15.23 -11.22 -0.91
CA VAL A 33 -14.54 -12.23 -1.71
C VAL A 33 -13.59 -11.59 -2.72
N LEU A 34 -14.02 -10.53 -3.42
CA LEU A 34 -13.18 -9.82 -4.38
C LEU A 34 -11.96 -9.19 -3.69
N ALA A 35 -12.16 -8.50 -2.57
CA ALA A 35 -11.06 -7.93 -1.79
C ALA A 35 -10.03 -9.01 -1.39
N SER A 36 -10.49 -10.14 -0.85
CA SER A 36 -9.61 -11.25 -0.45
C SER A 36 -8.86 -11.89 -1.63
N ARG A 37 -9.49 -12.00 -2.81
CA ARG A 37 -8.83 -12.52 -4.01
C ARG A 37 -7.81 -11.55 -4.58
N LEU A 38 -8.08 -10.25 -4.53
CA LEU A 38 -7.15 -9.23 -5.00
C LEU A 38 -5.93 -9.14 -4.06
N GLU A 39 -6.14 -9.26 -2.76
CA GLU A 39 -5.07 -9.39 -1.77
C GLU A 39 -4.18 -10.62 -2.03
N GLN A 40 -4.78 -11.78 -2.34
CA GLN A 40 -4.04 -12.99 -2.74
C GLN A 40 -3.20 -12.82 -4.02
N LEU A 41 -3.57 -11.88 -4.89
CA LEU A 41 -2.82 -11.52 -6.11
C LEU A 41 -1.75 -10.43 -5.85
N GLY A 42 -1.54 -10.04 -4.58
CA GLY A 42 -0.58 -9.02 -4.18
C GLY A 42 -1.02 -7.59 -4.50
N LEU A 43 -2.31 -7.37 -4.72
CA LEU A 43 -2.86 -6.05 -5.02
C LEU A 43 -3.27 -5.39 -3.71
N VAL A 44 -2.48 -4.40 -3.28
CA VAL A 44 -2.78 -3.56 -2.11
C VAL A 44 -3.76 -2.43 -2.47
N SER A 45 -4.51 -1.99 -1.46
CA SER A 45 -5.38 -0.81 -1.56
C SER A 45 -4.57 0.46 -1.79
N ARG A 46 -5.25 1.53 -2.20
CA ARG A 46 -4.61 2.85 -2.35
C ARG A 46 -4.10 3.38 -1.00
N GLU A 47 -4.89 3.22 0.06
CA GLU A 47 -4.56 3.69 1.40
C GLU A 47 -3.31 3.00 1.96
N GLU A 48 -3.23 1.67 1.87
CA GLU A 48 -2.06 0.91 2.31
C GLU A 48 -0.80 1.29 1.50
N PHE A 49 -0.96 1.55 0.21
CA PHE A 49 0.13 2.02 -0.63
C PHE A 49 0.66 3.38 -0.16
N ASP A 50 -0.23 4.34 0.07
CA ASP A 50 0.15 5.68 0.51
C ASP A 50 0.85 5.62 1.89
N VAL A 51 0.41 4.73 2.80
CA VAL A 51 1.09 4.46 4.08
C VAL A 51 2.50 3.89 3.86
N GLN A 52 2.66 2.89 3.00
CA GLN A 52 3.98 2.31 2.70
C GLN A 52 4.92 3.32 2.07
N GLN A 53 4.41 4.18 1.19
CA GLN A 53 5.18 5.27 0.59
C GLN A 53 5.71 6.22 1.67
N ALA A 54 4.87 6.64 2.62
CA ALA A 54 5.28 7.50 3.73
C ALA A 54 6.35 6.85 4.62
N VAL A 55 6.24 5.54 4.86
CA VAL A 55 7.27 4.77 5.59
C VAL A 55 8.60 4.77 4.82
N LEU A 56 8.57 4.53 3.51
CA LEU A 56 9.77 4.54 2.66
C LEU A 56 10.43 5.91 2.62
N GLU A 57 9.66 6.98 2.56
CA GLU A 57 10.18 8.35 2.59
C GLU A 57 10.91 8.63 3.90
N ARG A 58 10.32 8.26 5.05
CA ARG A 58 10.96 8.36 6.36
C ARG A 58 12.22 7.50 6.48
N LEU A 59 12.22 6.29 5.91
CA LEU A 59 13.41 5.43 5.89
C LEU A 59 14.52 6.06 5.05
N ARG A 60 14.18 6.68 3.92
CA ARG A 60 15.16 7.38 3.06
C ARG A 60 15.79 8.55 3.81
N GLU A 61 14.99 9.37 4.48
CA GLU A 61 15.51 10.46 5.33
C GLU A 61 16.47 9.93 6.39
N ARG A 62 16.08 8.88 7.10
CA ARG A 62 16.92 8.28 8.13
C ARG A 62 18.21 7.68 7.58
N LEU A 63 18.16 7.05 6.40
CA LEU A 63 19.36 6.56 5.72
C LEU A 63 20.30 7.71 5.37
N THR A 64 19.79 8.80 4.79
CA THR A 64 20.62 9.97 4.45
C THR A 64 21.29 10.57 5.68
N THR A 65 20.60 10.67 6.83
CA THR A 65 21.22 11.11 8.09
C THR A 65 22.34 10.17 8.52
N LEU A 66 22.09 8.85 8.52
CA LEU A 66 23.09 7.87 8.93
C LEU A 66 24.32 7.86 8.00
N GLU A 67 24.12 8.02 6.69
CA GLU A 67 25.20 8.14 5.72
C GLU A 67 26.08 9.37 5.98
N ALA A 68 25.47 10.51 6.34
CA ALA A 68 26.20 11.73 6.70
C ALA A 68 27.00 11.55 8.00
N GLU A 69 26.37 11.02 9.05
CA GLU A 69 27.05 10.73 10.33
C GLU A 69 28.22 9.76 10.13
N PHE A 70 28.04 8.73 9.30
CA PHE A 70 29.10 7.78 8.98
C PHE A 70 30.27 8.44 8.24
N ALA A 71 29.99 9.31 7.27
CA ALA A 71 31.03 10.05 6.55
C ALA A 71 31.85 10.95 7.48
N GLU A 72 31.20 11.67 8.40
CA GLU A 72 31.89 12.50 9.41
C GLU A 72 32.78 11.65 10.34
N LEU A 73 32.28 10.48 10.76
CA LEU A 73 33.06 9.54 11.56
C LEU A 73 34.26 8.99 10.80
N GLN A 74 34.11 8.63 9.52
CA GLN A 74 35.24 8.18 8.69
C GLN A 74 36.30 9.25 8.54
N GLN A 75 35.92 10.49 8.26
CA GLN A 75 36.87 11.62 8.16
C GLN A 75 37.63 11.85 9.48
N THR A 76 36.92 11.76 10.61
CA THR A 76 37.54 11.91 11.94
C THR A 76 38.52 10.77 12.27
N GLN A 77 38.27 9.56 11.78
CA GLN A 77 39.16 8.41 11.96
C GLN A 77 40.43 8.55 11.10
N GLU A 78 40.29 8.96 9.84
CA GLU A 78 41.43 9.21 8.95
C GLU A 78 42.35 10.30 9.50
N HIS A 79 41.79 11.41 9.99
CA HIS A 79 42.55 12.52 10.57
C HIS A 79 43.26 12.21 11.90
N LYS A 80 42.96 11.07 12.54
CA LYS A 80 43.64 10.60 13.77
C LYS A 80 44.76 9.61 13.48
N GLN A 81 44.87 9.11 12.25
CA GLN A 81 45.90 8.14 11.85
C GLN A 81 47.10 8.79 11.15
N ASP A 82 46.95 10.04 10.70
CA ASP A 82 48.04 10.93 10.26
C ASP A 82 48.65 11.71 11.45
#